data_AF-A0AAW7YGM4-F1
#
_entry.id   AF-A0AAW7YGM4-F1
#
_cell.length_a   1.000
_cell.length_b   1.000
_cell.length_c   1.000
_cell.angle_alpha   90.00
_cell.angle_beta   90.00
_cell.angle_gamma   90.00
#
_symmetry.space_group_name_H-M   'P 1'
#
loop_
_entity.id
_entity.type
_entity.pdbx_description
1 polymer ?
#
loop_
_entity_poly.entity_id
_entity_poly.type
_entity_poly.pdbx_seq_one_letter_code
_entity_poly.pdbx_strand_id
1 'polypeptide(L)'
;MKISPFILYILLFSIIFSAKAEQDDVAEKNAVAEHNTWLKDTFSEQHQQLMPIVAVADMLYACNQARKVEPVNYKLNDLILNMDKNRLAEKLVLCLNEDNMQSEVALNFGLLGCFHEQLAHLPDVERQQKMALVEKTIKSLSRSERQKSFTQCVSAQAINYLQ
;
A
#
# COMPACT_ATOMS: atom_id res chain seq x y z
N MET A 1 71.41 -0.10 18.45
CA MET A 1 70.63 0.56 17.39
C MET A 1 69.91 1.77 17.99
N LYS A 2 70.21 3.00 17.54
CA LYS A 2 69.47 4.22 17.93
C LYS A 2 68.46 4.52 16.83
N ILE A 3 67.18 4.33 17.10
CA ILE A 3 66.09 4.63 16.15
C ILE A 3 65.94 6.16 16.10
N SER A 4 65.97 6.73 14.90
CA SER A 4 65.86 8.18 14.68
C SER A 4 64.44 8.66 15.04
N PRO A 5 64.29 9.77 15.79
CA PRO A 5 62.97 10.29 16.22
C PRO A 5 62.07 10.66 15.04
N PHE A 6 62.64 10.90 13.86
CA PHE A 6 61.91 11.20 12.63
C PHE A 6 61.12 9.99 12.09
N ILE A 7 61.64 8.75 12.27
CA ILE A 7 60.98 7.52 11.81
C ILE A 7 59.78 7.19 12.73
N LEU A 8 59.90 7.48 14.02
CA LEU A 8 58.80 7.32 14.99
C LEU A 8 57.66 8.30 14.69
N TYR A 9 57.99 9.53 14.27
CA TYR A 9 57.01 10.55 13.91
C TYR A 9 56.23 10.20 12.64
N ILE A 10 56.91 9.66 11.61
CA ILE A 10 56.26 9.19 10.38
C ILE A 10 55.31 8.03 10.67
N LEU A 11 55.74 7.03 11.46
CA LEU A 11 54.88 5.91 11.84
C LEU A 11 53.64 6.36 12.65
N LEU A 12 53.78 7.34 13.54
CA LEU A 12 52.65 7.92 14.28
C LEU A 12 51.69 8.71 13.37
N PHE A 13 52.20 9.41 12.36
CA PHE A 13 51.38 10.19 11.43
C PHE A 13 50.55 9.29 10.48
N SER A 14 51.10 8.14 10.06
CA SER A 14 50.38 7.14 9.24
C SER A 14 49.14 6.57 9.95
N ILE A 15 49.23 6.33 11.26
CA ILE A 15 48.15 5.73 12.05
C ILE A 15 46.95 6.70 12.17
N ILE A 16 47.22 8.01 12.26
CA ILE A 16 46.18 9.04 12.40
C ILE A 16 45.40 9.24 11.09
N PHE A 17 46.06 9.11 9.92
CA PHE A 17 45.39 9.25 8.61
C PHE A 17 44.48 8.06 8.28
N SER A 18 44.89 6.82 8.59
CA SER A 18 44.05 5.63 8.36
C SER A 18 42.79 5.61 9.22
N ALA A 19 42.86 6.08 10.47
CA ALA A 19 41.71 6.11 11.38
C ALA A 19 40.60 7.07 10.91
N LYS A 20 40.94 8.19 10.26
CA LYS A 20 39.97 9.16 9.75
C LYS A 20 39.16 8.63 8.57
N ALA A 21 39.81 7.95 7.62
CA ALA A 21 39.15 7.40 6.44
C ALA A 21 38.16 6.28 6.80
N GLU A 22 38.47 5.47 7.81
CA GLU A 22 37.57 4.42 8.30
C GLU A 22 36.37 5.00 9.06
N GLN A 23 36.57 6.10 9.80
CA GLN A 23 35.50 6.78 10.52
C GLN A 23 34.52 7.53 9.59
N ASP A 24 35.02 8.13 8.50
CA ASP A 24 34.18 8.77 7.48
C ASP A 24 33.36 7.72 6.68
N ASP A 25 33.95 6.57 6.31
CA ASP A 25 33.23 5.46 5.63
C ASP A 25 32.17 4.82 6.55
N VAL A 26 32.46 4.66 7.85
CA VAL A 26 31.48 4.19 8.84
C VAL A 26 30.35 5.22 9.05
N ALA A 27 30.67 6.52 9.10
CA ALA A 27 29.66 7.57 9.23
C ALA A 27 28.73 7.65 8.01
N GLU A 28 29.28 7.53 6.80
CA GLU A 28 28.51 7.49 5.55
C GLU A 28 27.60 6.26 5.49
N LYS A 29 28.12 5.07 5.81
CA LYS A 29 27.34 3.83 5.88
C LYS A 29 26.20 3.90 6.90
N ASN A 30 26.45 4.50 8.06
CA ASN A 30 25.43 4.69 9.09
C ASN A 30 24.33 5.65 8.62
N ALA A 31 24.70 6.77 7.98
CA ALA A 31 23.73 7.72 7.42
C ALA A 31 22.83 7.09 6.34
N VAL A 32 23.40 6.26 5.45
CA VAL A 32 22.63 5.51 4.44
C VAL A 32 21.70 4.49 5.10
N ALA A 33 22.17 3.78 6.12
CA ALA A 33 21.34 2.81 6.85
C ALA A 33 20.17 3.49 7.60
N GLU A 34 20.42 4.63 8.23
CA GLU A 34 19.40 5.45 8.88
C GLU A 34 18.36 5.97 7.87
N HIS A 35 18.81 6.48 6.72
CA HIS A 35 17.91 6.94 5.67
C HIS A 35 17.01 5.82 5.12
N ASN A 36 17.58 4.64 4.86
CA ASN A 36 16.83 3.48 4.39
C ASN A 36 15.81 2.99 5.44
N THR A 37 16.16 3.06 6.72
CA THR A 37 15.24 2.75 7.81
C THR A 37 14.08 3.74 7.84
N TRP A 38 14.37 5.04 7.75
CA TRP A 38 13.36 6.08 7.69
C TRP A 38 12.41 5.91 6.49
N LEU A 39 12.95 5.58 5.30
CA LEU A 39 12.13 5.31 4.11
C LEU A 39 11.19 4.13 4.34
N LYS A 40 11.71 3.03 4.90
CA LYS A 40 10.92 1.83 5.19
C LYS A 40 9.81 2.13 6.21
N ASP A 41 10.13 2.86 7.27
CA ASP A 41 9.17 3.20 8.32
C ASP A 41 8.08 4.13 7.78
N THR A 42 8.48 5.16 7.02
CA THR A 42 7.55 6.11 6.39
C THR A 42 6.61 5.40 5.43
N PHE A 43 7.14 4.54 4.55
CA PHE A 43 6.33 3.75 3.63
C PHE A 43 5.37 2.82 4.37
N SER A 44 5.83 2.16 5.44
CA SER A 44 5.00 1.25 6.24
C SER A 44 3.85 1.99 6.91
N GLU A 45 4.10 3.17 7.47
CA GLU A 45 3.07 4.00 8.09
C GLU A 45 2.04 4.47 7.08
N GLN A 46 2.49 5.01 5.94
CA GLN A 46 1.60 5.45 4.87
C GLN A 46 0.74 4.30 4.33
N HIS A 47 1.34 3.12 4.14
CA HIS A 47 0.63 1.92 3.68
C HIS A 47 -0.46 1.50 4.67
N GLN A 48 -0.13 1.43 5.96
CA GLN A 48 -1.09 1.08 7.01
C GLN A 48 -2.25 2.08 7.10
N GLN A 49 -1.97 3.38 6.93
CA GLN A 49 -2.98 4.43 6.94
C GLN A 49 -3.88 4.41 5.70
N LEU A 50 -3.33 4.04 4.54
CA LEU A 50 -4.04 4.04 3.27
C LEU A 50 -4.92 2.81 3.07
N MET A 51 -4.52 1.64 3.56
CA MET A 51 -5.27 0.39 3.40
C MET A 51 -6.77 0.50 3.78
N PRO A 52 -7.16 1.09 4.95
CA PRO A 52 -8.58 1.25 5.29
C PRO A 52 -9.34 2.16 4.31
N ILE A 53 -8.69 3.19 3.77
CA ILE A 53 -9.30 4.10 2.79
C ILE A 53 -9.57 3.34 1.49
N VAL A 54 -8.58 2.60 1.00
CA VAL A 54 -8.70 1.75 -0.20
C VAL A 54 -9.82 0.72 -0.02
N ALA A 55 -9.86 0.03 1.12
CA ALA A 55 -10.90 -0.96 1.39
C ALA A 55 -12.32 -0.37 1.33
N VAL A 56 -12.55 0.79 1.95
CA VAL A 56 -13.86 1.47 1.92
C VAL A 56 -14.19 1.97 0.52
N ALA A 57 -13.19 2.49 -0.21
CA ALA A 57 -13.36 2.94 -1.59
C ALA A 57 -13.77 1.80 -2.53
N ASP A 58 -13.12 0.64 -2.43
CA ASP A 58 -13.47 -0.55 -3.21
C ASP A 58 -14.92 -0.99 -2.95
N MET A 59 -15.30 -1.06 -1.67
CA MET A 59 -16.66 -1.40 -1.27
C MET A 59 -17.68 -0.40 -1.84
N LEU A 60 -17.43 0.91 -1.68
CA LEU A 60 -18.34 1.94 -2.16
C LEU A 60 -18.46 1.92 -3.68
N TYR A 61 -17.34 1.78 -4.38
CA TYR A 61 -17.32 1.76 -5.84
C TYR A 61 -18.19 0.64 -6.41
N ALA A 62 -17.98 -0.60 -5.96
CA ALA A 62 -18.77 -1.73 -6.43
C ALA A 62 -20.22 -1.68 -5.94
N CYS A 63 -20.44 -1.25 -4.69
CA CYS A 63 -21.78 -1.07 -4.15
C CYS A 63 -22.57 -0.06 -4.99
N ASN A 64 -21.96 1.08 -5.34
CA ASN A 64 -22.66 2.10 -6.10
C ASN A 64 -22.90 1.70 -7.55
N GLN A 65 -21.99 0.96 -8.18
CA GLN A 65 -22.26 0.37 -9.50
C GLN A 65 -23.49 -0.54 -9.48
N ALA A 66 -23.65 -1.34 -8.42
CA ALA A 66 -24.76 -2.28 -8.28
C ALA A 66 -26.08 -1.58 -7.90
N ARG A 67 -26.03 -0.67 -6.91
CA ARG A 67 -27.22 -0.11 -6.26
C ARG A 67 -27.59 1.29 -6.74
N LYS A 68 -26.66 2.00 -7.39
CA LYS A 68 -26.87 3.33 -7.97
C LYS A 68 -27.47 4.35 -6.99
N VAL A 69 -27.04 4.28 -5.73
CA VAL A 69 -27.50 5.17 -4.65
C VAL A 69 -26.97 6.58 -4.89
N GLU A 70 -25.74 6.69 -5.37
CA GLU A 70 -25.11 7.96 -5.73
C GLU A 70 -25.32 8.24 -7.23
N PRO A 71 -25.64 9.48 -7.61
CA PRO A 71 -25.98 9.83 -8.99
C PRO A 71 -24.77 9.81 -9.94
N VAL A 72 -23.56 9.64 -9.40
CA VAL A 72 -22.30 9.68 -10.15
C VAL A 72 -21.64 8.31 -10.16
N ASN A 73 -21.05 7.97 -11.31
CA ASN A 73 -20.12 6.86 -11.41
C ASN A 73 -18.74 7.34 -10.96
N TYR A 74 -18.36 6.98 -9.73
CA TYR A 74 -17.06 7.31 -9.19
C TYR A 74 -15.93 6.63 -9.96
N LYS A 75 -14.79 7.31 -10.10
CA LYS A 75 -13.52 6.64 -10.39
C LYS A 75 -12.88 6.23 -9.08
N LEU A 76 -12.25 5.07 -9.04
CA LEU A 76 -11.71 4.51 -7.81
C LEU A 76 -10.57 5.38 -7.24
N ASN A 77 -9.70 5.89 -8.11
CA ASN A 77 -8.65 6.83 -7.71
C ASN A 77 -9.19 8.12 -7.07
N ASP A 78 -10.33 8.64 -7.55
CA ASP A 78 -10.98 9.82 -6.95
C ASP A 78 -11.53 9.52 -5.56
N LEU A 79 -12.05 8.31 -5.33
CA LEU A 79 -12.48 7.87 -4.00
C LEU A 79 -11.31 7.75 -3.02
N ILE A 80 -10.16 7.27 -3.49
CA ILE A 80 -9.00 6.96 -2.66
C ILE A 80 -8.19 8.22 -2.34
N LEU A 81 -7.93 9.06 -3.35
CA LEU A 81 -7.00 10.18 -3.23
C LEU A 81 -7.68 11.51 -2.91
N ASN A 82 -8.94 11.69 -3.33
CA ASN A 82 -9.59 13.00 -3.32
C ASN A 82 -10.79 13.07 -2.36
N MET A 83 -11.40 11.93 -2.00
CA MET A 83 -12.54 11.93 -1.09
C MET A 83 -12.09 11.90 0.38
N ASP A 84 -12.66 12.79 1.19
CA ASP A 84 -12.48 12.75 2.64
C ASP A 84 -12.91 11.38 3.21
N LYS A 85 -12.11 10.83 4.13
CA LYS A 85 -12.33 9.48 4.70
C LYS A 85 -13.68 9.33 5.41
N ASN A 86 -14.17 10.37 6.07
CA ASN A 86 -15.46 10.30 6.77
C ASN A 86 -16.60 10.34 5.75
N ARG A 87 -16.49 11.21 4.74
CA ARG A 87 -17.43 11.25 3.62
C ARG A 87 -17.48 9.92 2.86
N LEU A 88 -16.33 9.28 2.67
CA LEU A 88 -16.22 7.97 2.03
C LEU A 88 -16.98 6.91 2.85
N ALA A 89 -16.77 6.88 4.17
CA ALA A 89 -17.47 5.98 5.08
C ALA A 89 -18.99 6.24 5.11
N GLU A 90 -19.42 7.49 5.18
CA GLU A 90 -20.83 7.88 5.15
C GLU A 90 -21.51 7.39 3.86
N LYS A 91 -20.88 7.62 2.70
CA LYS A 91 -21.40 7.15 1.41
C LYS A 91 -21.48 5.63 1.35
N LEU A 92 -20.48 4.93 1.91
CA LEU A 92 -20.54 3.47 1.99
C LEU A 92 -21.72 3.00 2.84
N VAL A 93 -21.92 3.58 4.03
CA VAL A 93 -23.07 3.24 4.89
C VAL A 93 -24.38 3.44 4.14
N LEU A 94 -24.55 4.59 3.47
CA LEU A 94 -25.74 4.86 2.66
C LEU A 94 -25.92 3.85 1.53
N CYS A 95 -24.84 3.46 0.87
CA CYS A 95 -24.90 2.48 -0.21
C CYS A 95 -25.26 1.07 0.29
N LEU A 96 -24.68 0.66 1.43
CA LEU A 96 -24.92 -0.64 2.04
C LEU A 96 -26.32 -0.77 2.66
N ASN A 97 -27.00 0.35 2.95
CA ASN A 97 -28.36 0.37 3.47
C ASN A 97 -28.49 -0.45 4.78
N GLU A 98 -29.19 -1.58 4.76
CA GLU A 98 -29.37 -2.47 5.92
C GLU A 98 -28.13 -3.36 6.20
N ASP A 99 -27.24 -3.52 5.21
CA ASP A 99 -25.99 -4.24 5.39
C ASP A 99 -24.99 -3.38 6.18
N ASN A 100 -24.31 -3.97 7.16
CA ASN A 100 -23.18 -3.31 7.81
C ASN A 100 -21.85 -3.58 7.06
N MET A 101 -20.81 -2.80 7.35
CA MET A 101 -19.50 -2.92 6.71
C MET A 101 -18.79 -4.27 6.92
N GLN A 102 -19.20 -5.07 7.92
CA GLN A 102 -18.62 -6.38 8.22
C GLN A 102 -19.40 -7.55 7.62
N SER A 103 -20.49 -7.25 6.89
CA SER A 103 -21.36 -8.25 6.28
C SER A 103 -20.68 -8.95 5.10
N GLU A 104 -21.20 -10.12 4.74
CA GLU A 104 -20.78 -10.83 3.52
C GLU A 104 -21.01 -9.99 2.26
N VAL A 105 -22.06 -9.16 2.26
CA VAL A 105 -22.40 -8.29 1.13
C VAL A 105 -21.35 -7.20 0.97
N ALA A 106 -20.98 -6.53 2.05
CA ALA A 106 -19.92 -5.51 2.04
C ALA A 106 -18.58 -6.11 1.60
N LEU A 107 -18.22 -7.29 2.12
CA LEU A 107 -17.00 -8.01 1.74
C LEU A 107 -16.99 -8.36 0.24
N ASN A 108 -18.12 -8.81 -0.31
CA ASN A 108 -18.24 -9.09 -1.74
C ASN A 108 -18.07 -7.83 -2.59
N PHE A 109 -18.67 -6.70 -2.18
CA PHE A 109 -18.45 -5.43 -2.86
C PHE A 109 -16.98 -5.01 -2.81
N GLY A 110 -16.32 -5.13 -1.66
CA GLY A 110 -14.89 -4.85 -1.54
C GLY A 110 -14.04 -5.67 -2.52
N LEU A 111 -14.30 -6.99 -2.61
CA LEU A 111 -13.61 -7.84 -3.57
C LEU A 111 -13.87 -7.41 -5.03
N LEU A 112 -15.12 -7.12 -5.38
CA LEU A 112 -15.45 -6.68 -6.74
C LEU A 112 -14.78 -5.35 -7.08
N GLY A 113 -14.78 -4.39 -6.15
CA GLY A 113 -14.12 -3.09 -6.33
C GLY A 113 -12.63 -3.25 -6.57
N CYS A 114 -11.96 -4.03 -5.74
CA CYS A 114 -10.53 -4.26 -5.90
C CYS A 114 -10.19 -4.97 -7.23
N PHE A 115 -10.96 -5.98 -7.64
CA PHE A 115 -10.72 -6.66 -8.93
C PHE A 115 -11.02 -5.78 -10.14
N HIS A 116 -11.94 -4.81 -10.04
CA HIS A 116 -12.13 -3.81 -11.08
C HIS A 116 -10.85 -3.00 -11.33
N GLU A 117 -10.13 -2.63 -10.27
CA GLU A 117 -8.84 -1.93 -10.37
C GLU A 117 -7.74 -2.84 -10.92
N GLN A 118 -7.61 -4.05 -10.36
CA GLN A 118 -6.59 -5.02 -10.78
C GLN A 118 -6.67 -5.34 -12.28
N LEU A 119 -7.87 -5.31 -12.84
CA LEU A 119 -8.14 -5.60 -14.25
C LEU A 119 -8.27 -4.34 -15.12
N ALA A 120 -8.04 -3.13 -14.57
CA ALA A 120 -8.24 -1.87 -15.29
C ALA A 120 -7.33 -1.71 -16.52
N HIS A 121 -6.18 -2.38 -16.53
CA HIS A 121 -5.23 -2.39 -17.65
C HIS A 121 -5.70 -3.22 -18.86
N LEU A 122 -6.74 -4.03 -18.71
CA LEU A 122 -7.25 -4.90 -19.76
C LEU A 122 -8.29 -4.20 -20.65
N PRO A 123 -8.42 -4.59 -21.93
CA PRO A 123 -9.51 -4.16 -22.79
C PRO A 123 -10.89 -4.50 -22.21
N ASP A 124 -11.90 -3.69 -22.50
CA ASP A 124 -13.23 -3.78 -21.88
C ASP A 124 -13.87 -5.17 -21.99
N VAL A 125 -13.78 -5.81 -23.16
CA VAL A 125 -14.35 -7.15 -23.39
C VAL A 125 -13.67 -8.21 -22.51
N GLU A 126 -12.34 -8.16 -22.42
CA GLU A 126 -11.58 -9.10 -21.60
C GLU A 126 -11.82 -8.83 -20.10
N ARG A 127 -11.88 -7.56 -19.71
CA ARG A 127 -12.19 -7.14 -18.33
C ARG A 127 -13.55 -7.65 -17.90
N GLN A 128 -14.58 -7.52 -18.74
CA GLN A 128 -15.92 -8.05 -18.46
C GLN A 128 -15.93 -9.58 -18.28
N GLN A 129 -15.24 -10.31 -19.17
CA GLN A 129 -15.13 -11.77 -19.06
C GLN A 129 -14.45 -12.22 -17.76
N LYS A 130 -13.35 -11.55 -17.38
CA LYS A 130 -12.64 -11.86 -16.14
C LYS A 130 -13.44 -11.45 -14.90
N MET A 131 -14.15 -10.33 -14.92
CA MET A 131 -15.03 -9.94 -13.82
C MET A 131 -16.17 -10.95 -13.60
N ALA A 132 -16.73 -11.52 -14.67
CA ALA A 132 -17.72 -12.59 -14.54
C ALA A 132 -17.14 -13.85 -13.84
N LEU A 133 -15.87 -14.17 -14.11
CA LEU A 133 -15.18 -15.26 -13.41
C LEU A 133 -14.96 -14.91 -11.93
N VAL A 134 -14.52 -13.67 -11.63
CA VAL A 134 -14.36 -13.19 -10.26
C VAL A 134 -15.65 -13.34 -9.46
N GLU A 135 -16.79 -12.86 -10.00
CA GLU A 135 -18.09 -13.00 -9.35
C GLU A 135 -18.45 -14.45 -9.03
N LYS A 136 -18.18 -15.37 -9.97
CA LYS A 136 -18.43 -16.80 -9.78
C LYS A 136 -17.52 -17.36 -8.69
N THR A 137 -16.24 -17.00 -8.68
CA THR A 137 -15.28 -17.45 -7.68
C THR A 137 -15.64 -16.95 -6.29
N ILE A 138 -15.98 -15.67 -6.13
CA ILE A 138 -16.39 -15.08 -4.85
C ILE A 138 -17.55 -15.88 -4.22
N LYS A 139 -18.52 -16.33 -5.00
CA LYS A 139 -19.67 -17.13 -4.51
C LYS A 139 -19.27 -18.52 -4.03
N SER A 140 -18.16 -19.07 -4.51
CA SER A 140 -17.67 -20.40 -4.14
C SER A 140 -16.72 -20.40 -2.93
N LEU A 141 -16.14 -19.25 -2.60
CA LEU A 141 -15.20 -19.11 -1.50
C LEU A 141 -15.93 -19.00 -0.15
N SER A 142 -15.32 -19.55 0.88
CA SER A 142 -15.72 -19.29 2.26
C SER A 142 -15.49 -17.83 2.64
N ARG A 143 -16.16 -17.37 3.70
CA ARG A 143 -15.96 -16.03 4.26
C ARG A 143 -14.50 -15.72 4.57
N SER A 144 -13.78 -16.66 5.18
CA SER A 144 -12.38 -16.48 5.57
C SER A 144 -11.46 -16.35 4.36
N GLU A 145 -11.71 -17.13 3.30
CA GLU A 145 -10.99 -17.02 2.03
C GLU A 145 -11.26 -15.68 1.36
N ARG A 146 -12.52 -15.25 1.31
CA ARG A 146 -12.88 -13.92 0.79
C ARG A 146 -12.20 -12.80 1.56
N GLN A 147 -12.19 -12.88 2.89
CA GLN A 147 -11.54 -11.87 3.74
C GLN A 147 -10.03 -11.85 3.51
N LYS A 148 -9.39 -13.02 3.40
CA LYS A 148 -7.97 -13.12 3.07
C LYS A 148 -7.66 -12.52 1.70
N SER A 149 -8.43 -12.88 0.67
CA SER A 149 -8.28 -12.34 -0.69
C SER A 149 -8.47 -10.83 -0.71
N PHE A 150 -9.46 -10.31 0.01
CA PHE A 150 -9.74 -8.88 0.05
C PHE A 150 -8.59 -8.11 0.70
N THR A 151 -8.10 -8.58 1.86
CA THR A 151 -6.94 -7.97 2.54
C THR A 151 -5.70 -7.96 1.64
N GLN A 152 -5.43 -9.06 0.92
CA GLN A 152 -4.30 -9.14 -0.01
C GLN A 152 -4.45 -8.16 -1.18
N CYS A 153 -5.66 -8.07 -1.74
CA CYS A 153 -5.96 -7.20 -2.87
C CYS A 153 -5.82 -5.72 -2.48
N VAL A 154 -6.43 -5.31 -1.36
CA VAL A 154 -6.32 -3.95 -0.80
C VAL A 154 -4.87 -3.60 -0.48
N SER A 155 -4.10 -4.54 0.11
CA SER A 155 -2.70 -4.32 0.40
C SER A 155 -1.89 -4.03 -0.87
N ALA A 156 -2.07 -4.84 -1.92
CA ALA A 156 -1.40 -4.64 -3.21
C ALA A 156 -1.83 -3.33 -3.89
N GLN A 157 -3.11 -3.00 -3.82
CA GLN A 157 -3.65 -1.76 -4.38
C GLN A 157 -3.12 -0.53 -3.65
N ALA A 158 -3.08 -0.55 -2.31
CA ALA A 158 -2.52 0.55 -1.51
C ALA A 158 -1.05 0.83 -1.87
N ILE A 159 -0.25 -0.20 -2.16
CA ILE A 159 1.12 -0.02 -2.64
C ILE A 159 1.16 0.79 -3.93
N ASN A 160 0.23 0.55 -4.88
CA ASN A 160 0.19 1.26 -6.15
C ASN A 160 -0.13 2.76 -6.00
N TYR A 161 -0.80 3.14 -4.90
CA TYR A 161 -1.15 4.54 -4.61
C TYR A 161 -0.09 5.29 -3.80
N LEU A 162 0.97 4.60 -3.36
CA LEU A 162 2.12 5.19 -2.64
C LEU A 162 3.37 5.35 -3.52
N GLN A 163 3.28 5.00 -4.80
CA GLN A 163 4.35 5.12 -5.79
C GLN A 163 4.40 6.50 -6.44
#